data_AF-A0A645A1R7-F1
#
_entry.id   AF-A0A645A1R7-F1
#
_cell.length_a   1.000
_cell.length_b   1.000
_cell.length_c   1.000
_cell.angle_alpha   90.00
_cell.angle_beta   90.00
_cell.angle_gamma   90.00
#
_symmetry.space_group_name_H-M   'P 1'
#
loop_
_entity.id
_entity.type
_entity.pdbx_description
1 polymer ?
#
loop_
_entity_poly.entity_id
_entity_poly.type
_entity_poly.pdbx_seq_one_letter_code
_entity_poly.pdbx_strand_id
1 'polypeptide(L)'
;MPAGVKISFIWIDQGLNKEKSEQARKKATEALSLLDSGTNFSEVAKNYSEDGTYQTGGELDEWLYQGFLPPELEGEVFALTVGQTSGIIDGGDGLYIIKVREKIDQKQKTYEESVEEIKNHLKEEKHNQIENELEKTLLDNANFTIYDKTLRKILKE
;
A
#
# COMPACT_ATOMS: atom_id res chain seq x y z
N MET A 1 10.94 1.54 -4.96
CA MET A 1 9.60 1.43 -4.36
C MET A 1 9.39 -0.02 -3.96
N PRO A 2 8.79 -0.33 -2.79
CA PRO A 2 8.47 -1.72 -2.45
C PRO A 2 7.52 -2.32 -3.50
N ALA A 3 7.55 -3.64 -3.65
CA ALA A 3 6.58 -4.31 -4.51
C ALA A 3 5.16 -4.05 -3.96
N GLY A 4 4.19 -3.92 -4.85
CA GLY A 4 2.80 -3.67 -4.50
C GLY A 4 1.86 -4.58 -5.29
N VAL A 5 0.73 -4.96 -4.71
CA VAL A 5 -0.32 -5.73 -5.39
C VAL A 5 -1.69 -5.14 -5.09
N LYS A 6 -2.62 -5.29 -6.03
CA LYS A 6 -4.05 -5.24 -5.75
C LYS A 6 -4.62 -6.63 -5.89
N ILE A 7 -5.48 -7.01 -4.96
CA ILE A 7 -6.03 -8.36 -4.90
C ILE A 7 -7.55 -8.35 -4.89
N SER A 8 -8.12 -9.51 -5.21
CA SER A 8 -9.42 -9.91 -4.72
C SER A 8 -9.23 -11.09 -3.77
N PHE A 9 -10.01 -11.20 -2.71
CA PHE A 9 -9.92 -12.32 -1.79
C PHE A 9 -11.30 -12.85 -1.39
N ILE A 10 -11.31 -14.10 -0.94
CA ILE A 10 -12.42 -14.76 -0.28
C ILE A 10 -11.91 -15.12 1.10
N TRP A 11 -12.60 -14.66 2.14
CA TRP A 11 -12.27 -14.97 3.53
C TRP A 11 -13.41 -15.74 4.19
N ILE A 12 -13.08 -16.81 4.89
CA ILE A 12 -14.04 -17.66 5.61
C ILE A 12 -13.58 -17.78 7.06
N ASP A 13 -14.46 -17.47 8.02
CA ASP A 13 -14.18 -17.59 9.45
C ASP A 13 -13.96 -19.06 9.80
N GLN A 14 -12.77 -19.40 10.31
CA GLN A 14 -12.50 -20.76 10.77
C GLN A 14 -12.99 -21.03 12.19
N GLY A 15 -13.33 -19.98 12.95
CA GLY A 15 -13.74 -20.07 14.34
C GLY A 15 -12.66 -20.65 15.26
N LEU A 16 -13.02 -20.80 16.54
CA LEU A 16 -12.08 -21.26 17.58
C LEU A 16 -12.21 -22.75 17.94
N ASN A 17 -13.17 -23.46 17.34
CA ASN A 17 -13.44 -24.86 17.65
C ASN A 17 -13.27 -25.77 16.43
N LYS A 18 -13.04 -27.06 16.71
CA LYS A 18 -12.72 -28.05 15.66
C LYS A 18 -13.84 -28.21 14.63
N GLU A 19 -15.09 -28.20 15.07
CA GLU A 19 -16.25 -28.37 14.19
C GLU A 19 -16.36 -27.21 13.18
N LYS A 20 -16.26 -25.96 13.64
CA LYS A 20 -16.24 -24.79 12.77
C LYS A 20 -15.05 -24.80 11.82
N SER A 21 -13.87 -25.16 12.29
CA SER A 21 -12.68 -25.23 11.44
C SER A 21 -12.84 -26.25 10.31
N GLU A 22 -13.44 -27.42 10.59
CA GLU A 22 -13.75 -28.41 9.55
C GLU A 22 -14.82 -27.91 8.56
N GLN A 23 -15.84 -27.19 9.03
CA GLN A 23 -16.85 -26.58 8.17
C GLN A 23 -16.26 -25.49 7.27
N ALA A 24 -15.42 -24.61 7.83
CA ALA A 24 -14.72 -23.57 7.08
C ALA A 24 -13.82 -24.17 6.00
N ARG A 25 -13.05 -25.23 6.32
CA ARG A 25 -12.22 -25.93 5.34
C ARG A 25 -13.04 -26.55 4.21
N LYS A 26 -14.21 -27.15 4.51
CA LYS A 26 -15.12 -27.65 3.48
C LYS A 26 -15.62 -26.52 2.58
N LYS A 27 -16.10 -25.42 3.18
CA LYS A 27 -16.58 -24.23 2.45
C LYS A 27 -15.49 -23.62 1.55
N ALA A 28 -14.27 -23.51 2.06
CA ALA A 28 -13.12 -23.03 1.29
C ALA A 28 -12.74 -23.99 0.14
N THR A 29 -12.81 -25.30 0.38
CA THR A 29 -12.55 -26.32 -0.65
C THR A 29 -13.59 -26.26 -1.78
N GLU A 30 -14.86 -26.09 -1.44
CA GLU A 30 -15.92 -25.90 -2.42
C GLU A 30 -15.72 -24.60 -3.23
N ALA A 31 -15.40 -23.50 -2.57
CA ALA A 31 -15.11 -22.23 -3.23
C ALA A 31 -13.93 -22.38 -4.21
N LEU A 32 -12.83 -23.01 -3.78
CA LEU A 32 -11.67 -23.24 -4.65
C LEU A 32 -12.04 -24.14 -5.84
N SER A 33 -12.81 -25.21 -5.62
CA SER A 33 -13.25 -26.09 -6.72
C SER A 33 -14.11 -25.37 -7.76
N LEU A 34 -14.91 -24.37 -7.37
CA LEU A 34 -15.67 -23.54 -8.30
C LEU A 34 -14.75 -22.59 -9.10
N LEU A 35 -13.71 -22.06 -8.45
CA LEU A 35 -12.72 -21.22 -9.13
C LEU A 35 -11.90 -22.04 -10.13
N ASP A 36 -11.49 -23.25 -9.77
CA ASP A 36 -10.75 -24.18 -10.63
C ASP A 36 -11.58 -24.65 -11.83
N SER A 37 -12.91 -24.72 -11.70
CA SER A 37 -13.82 -25.02 -12.81
C SER A 37 -14.08 -23.83 -13.74
N GLY A 38 -13.53 -22.66 -13.44
CA GLY A 38 -13.63 -21.44 -14.24
C GLY A 38 -14.77 -20.51 -13.86
N THR A 39 -15.41 -20.71 -12.70
CA THR A 39 -16.42 -19.78 -12.18
C THR A 39 -15.79 -18.41 -11.89
N ASN A 40 -16.53 -17.33 -12.12
CA ASN A 40 -16.01 -15.98 -11.90
C ASN A 40 -15.70 -15.75 -10.41
N PHE A 41 -14.51 -15.22 -10.12
CA PHE A 41 -14.08 -14.95 -8.74
C PHE A 41 -15.06 -14.06 -7.96
N SER A 42 -15.62 -13.03 -8.60
CA SER A 42 -16.59 -12.12 -7.99
C SER A 42 -17.87 -12.85 -7.56
N GLU A 43 -18.32 -13.83 -8.34
CA GLU A 43 -19.49 -14.64 -8.03
C GLU A 43 -19.23 -15.59 -6.87
N VAL A 44 -18.07 -16.25 -6.86
CA VAL A 44 -17.68 -17.12 -5.74
C VAL A 44 -17.52 -16.30 -4.46
N ALA A 45 -16.86 -15.14 -4.53
CA ALA A 45 -16.68 -14.25 -3.38
C ALA A 45 -18.02 -13.78 -2.79
N LYS A 46 -18.99 -13.40 -3.62
CA LYS A 46 -20.34 -13.01 -3.17
C LYS A 46 -21.07 -14.10 -2.39
N ASN A 47 -20.82 -15.37 -2.74
CA ASN A 47 -21.52 -16.52 -2.16
C ASN A 47 -20.78 -17.14 -0.97
N TYR A 48 -19.44 -17.09 -0.98
CA TYR A 48 -18.61 -17.82 -0.03
C TYR A 48 -17.86 -16.92 0.95
N SER A 49 -17.52 -15.68 0.57
CA SER A 49 -16.79 -14.78 1.46
C SER A 49 -17.68 -14.29 2.60
N GLU A 50 -17.11 -14.19 3.79
CA GLU A 50 -17.77 -13.76 5.02
C GLU A 50 -17.29 -12.39 5.50
N ASP A 51 -16.42 -11.74 4.74
CA ASP A 51 -15.90 -10.39 5.00
C ASP A 51 -16.70 -9.30 4.28
N GLY A 52 -16.48 -8.03 4.59
CA GLY A 52 -17.22 -6.92 3.96
C GLY A 52 -17.05 -6.82 2.44
N THR A 53 -15.96 -7.33 1.86
CA THR A 53 -15.69 -7.21 0.41
C THR A 53 -16.52 -8.17 -0.44
N TYR A 54 -17.27 -9.12 0.15
CA TYR A 54 -18.18 -10.00 -0.62
C TYR A 54 -19.12 -9.19 -1.53
N GLN A 55 -19.54 -7.99 -1.11
CA GLN A 55 -20.44 -7.11 -1.87
C GLN A 55 -19.84 -6.62 -3.19
N THR A 56 -18.53 -6.35 -3.18
CA THR A 56 -17.74 -5.93 -4.35
C THR A 56 -17.07 -7.12 -5.04
N GLY A 57 -17.43 -8.36 -4.68
CA GLY A 57 -16.85 -9.56 -5.29
C GLY A 57 -15.45 -9.88 -4.79
N GLY A 58 -15.15 -9.55 -3.54
CA GLY A 58 -13.86 -9.80 -2.89
C GLY A 58 -12.82 -8.73 -3.20
N GLU A 59 -13.19 -7.66 -3.90
CA GLU A 59 -12.23 -6.67 -4.43
C GLU A 59 -11.73 -5.71 -3.34
N LEU A 60 -10.40 -5.66 -3.18
CA LEU A 60 -9.71 -4.67 -2.36
C LEU A 60 -9.00 -3.68 -3.27
N ASP A 61 -9.51 -2.45 -3.35
CA ASP A 61 -9.01 -1.42 -4.29
C ASP A 61 -7.75 -0.70 -3.82
N GLU A 62 -7.36 -0.94 -2.57
CA GLU A 62 -6.12 -0.42 -2.00
C GLU A 62 -4.89 -1.23 -2.46
N TRP A 63 -3.77 -0.53 -2.62
CA TRP A 63 -2.48 -1.18 -2.90
C TRP A 63 -1.89 -1.77 -1.62
N LEU A 64 -1.63 -3.07 -1.64
CA LEU A 64 -0.94 -3.78 -0.57
C LEU A 64 0.55 -3.86 -0.91
N TYR A 65 1.38 -3.27 -0.07
CA TYR A 65 2.82 -3.25 -0.27
C TYR A 65 3.52 -4.35 0.52
N GLN A 66 4.59 -4.89 -0.05
CA GLN A 66 5.44 -5.87 0.60
C GLN A 66 6.00 -5.29 1.91
N GLY A 67 5.97 -6.09 2.98
CA GLY A 67 6.32 -5.70 4.35
C GLY A 67 5.14 -5.25 5.21
N PHE A 68 3.94 -5.09 4.64
CA PHE A 68 2.72 -4.71 5.37
C PHE A 68 1.66 -5.81 5.42
N LEU A 69 1.91 -6.96 4.79
CA LEU A 69 1.03 -8.12 4.88
C LEU A 69 1.50 -9.10 5.98
N PRO A 70 0.58 -9.85 6.60
CA PRO A 70 0.95 -10.97 7.45
C PRO A 70 1.87 -11.95 6.69
N PRO A 71 2.94 -12.48 7.32
CA PRO A 71 3.88 -13.39 6.67
C PRO A 71 3.24 -14.59 5.99
N GLU A 72 2.13 -15.08 6.55
CA GLU A 72 1.33 -16.21 6.07
C GLU A 72 0.71 -15.92 4.70
N LEU A 73 0.34 -14.66 4.45
CA LEU A 73 -0.28 -14.22 3.19
C LEU A 73 0.77 -13.67 2.23
N GLU A 74 1.77 -12.94 2.72
CA GLU A 74 2.72 -12.21 1.90
C GLU A 74 3.44 -13.12 0.90
N GLY A 75 3.97 -14.25 1.36
CA GLY A 75 4.74 -15.17 0.51
C GLY A 75 3.91 -15.72 -0.66
N GLU A 76 2.70 -16.17 -0.38
CA GLU A 76 1.78 -16.70 -1.39
C GLU A 76 1.30 -15.60 -2.34
N VAL A 77 0.86 -14.45 -1.81
CA VAL A 77 0.33 -13.34 -2.61
C VAL A 77 1.37 -12.77 -3.58
N PHE A 78 2.61 -12.56 -3.13
CA PHE A 78 3.67 -12.04 -3.99
C PHE A 78 4.30 -13.10 -4.91
N ALA A 79 4.07 -14.40 -4.66
CA ALA A 79 4.44 -15.46 -5.59
C ALA A 79 3.48 -15.57 -6.79
N LEU A 80 2.23 -15.14 -6.63
CA LEU A 80 1.24 -15.16 -7.70
C LEU A 80 1.56 -14.18 -8.84
N THR A 81 1.21 -14.59 -10.06
CA THR A 81 1.17 -13.71 -11.23
C THR A 81 -0.18 -12.99 -11.33
N VAL A 82 -0.21 -11.87 -12.06
CA VAL A 82 -1.47 -11.16 -12.34
C VAL A 82 -2.48 -12.09 -13.01
N GLY A 83 -3.70 -12.12 -12.48
CA GLY A 83 -4.80 -12.97 -12.90
C GLY A 83 -4.84 -14.37 -12.25
N GLN A 84 -3.77 -14.78 -11.56
CA GLN A 84 -3.69 -16.08 -10.90
C GLN A 84 -4.42 -16.08 -9.56
N THR A 85 -5.05 -17.22 -9.25
CA THR A 85 -5.70 -17.51 -7.97
C THR A 85 -4.80 -18.43 -7.12
N SER A 86 -4.72 -18.20 -5.81
CA SER A 86 -4.02 -19.06 -4.86
C SER A 86 -4.79 -20.34 -4.55
N GLY A 87 -4.14 -21.27 -3.85
CA GLY A 87 -4.85 -22.26 -3.05
C GLY A 87 -5.49 -21.65 -1.79
N ILE A 88 -5.90 -22.52 -0.86
CA ILE A 88 -6.39 -22.10 0.46
C ILE A 88 -5.19 -21.78 1.34
N ILE A 89 -5.13 -20.55 1.84
CA ILE A 89 -4.10 -20.05 2.74
C ILE A 89 -4.70 -19.92 4.15
N ASP A 90 -4.01 -20.45 5.15
CA ASP A 90 -4.40 -20.33 6.56
C ASP A 90 -3.78 -19.05 7.13
N GLY A 91 -4.62 -18.04 7.38
CA GLY A 91 -4.18 -16.77 7.96
C GLY A 91 -4.21 -16.77 9.50
N GLY A 92 -4.52 -17.90 10.14
CA GLY A 92 -4.68 -18.00 11.59
C GLY A 92 -6.01 -17.47 12.12
N ASP A 93 -6.54 -16.39 11.56
CA ASP A 93 -7.87 -15.85 11.86
C ASP A 93 -8.98 -16.42 10.96
N GLY A 94 -8.63 -16.93 9.79
CA GLY A 94 -9.54 -17.54 8.84
C GLY A 94 -8.80 -18.14 7.65
N LEU A 95 -9.58 -18.63 6.69
CA LEU A 95 -9.07 -19.20 5.45
C LEU A 95 -9.23 -18.21 4.31
N TYR A 96 -8.15 -18.01 3.55
CA TYR A 96 -8.07 -17.07 2.45
C TYR A 96 -7.90 -17.79 1.12
N ILE A 97 -8.59 -17.32 0.09
CA ILE A 97 -8.30 -17.62 -1.32
C ILE A 97 -8.14 -16.28 -2.02
N ILE A 98 -7.01 -16.07 -2.69
CA ILE A 98 -6.60 -14.75 -3.17
C ILE A 98 -6.36 -14.80 -4.67
N LYS A 99 -6.77 -13.75 -5.38
CA LYS A 99 -6.47 -13.53 -6.79
C LYS A 99 -5.75 -12.19 -6.97
N VAL A 100 -4.61 -12.19 -7.64
CA VAL A 100 -3.90 -10.94 -7.95
C VAL A 100 -4.54 -10.26 -9.15
N ARG A 101 -4.95 -9.00 -9.01
CA ARG A 101 -5.53 -8.17 -10.08
C ARG A 101 -4.50 -7.28 -10.75
N GLU A 102 -3.63 -6.68 -9.95
CA GLU A 102 -2.54 -5.83 -10.43
C GLU A 102 -1.29 -6.09 -9.58
N LYS A 103 -0.11 -5.94 -10.18
CA LYS A 103 1.18 -6.11 -9.50
C LYS A 103 2.17 -5.06 -9.98
N ILE A 104 2.87 -4.45 -9.04
CA ILE A 104 4.00 -3.55 -9.24
C ILE A 104 5.21 -4.26 -8.65
N ASP A 105 6.15 -4.64 -9.50
CA ASP A 105 7.40 -5.25 -9.03
C ASP A 105 8.27 -4.22 -8.31
N GLN A 106 9.10 -4.72 -7.40
CA GLN A 106 10.09 -3.90 -6.72
C GLN A 106 11.07 -3.33 -7.76
N LYS A 107 10.90 -2.06 -8.11
CA LYS A 107 11.92 -1.32 -8.86
C LYS A 107 12.96 -0.80 -7.88
N GLN A 108 14.16 -1.36 -7.99
CA GLN A 108 15.38 -0.72 -7.52
C GLN A 108 15.68 0.42 -8.51
N LYS A 109 15.84 1.65 -8.01
CA LYS A 109 16.25 2.78 -8.86
C LYS A 109 17.60 2.46 -9.49
N THR A 110 17.78 2.82 -10.76
CA THR A 110 19.10 2.69 -11.39
C THR A 110 20.10 3.65 -10.74
N TYR A 111 21.39 3.42 -10.98
CA TYR A 111 22.43 4.35 -10.52
C TYR A 111 22.19 5.73 -11.13
N GLU A 112 21.87 5.80 -12.42
CA GLU A 112 21.60 7.04 -13.14
C GLU A 112 20.40 7.80 -12.56
N GLU A 113 19.29 7.11 -12.29
CA GLU A 113 18.10 7.71 -11.66
C GLU A 113 18.41 8.25 -10.25
N SER A 114 19.19 7.48 -9.48
CA SER A 114 19.59 7.87 -8.12
C SER A 114 20.52 9.08 -8.14
N VAL A 115 21.48 9.14 -9.07
CA VAL A 115 22.41 10.27 -9.22
C VAL A 115 21.66 11.55 -9.60
N GLU A 116 20.71 11.48 -10.53
CA GLU A 116 19.96 12.66 -10.96
C GLU A 116 19.08 13.23 -9.83
N GLU A 117 18.42 12.36 -9.06
CA GLU A 117 17.64 12.77 -7.88
C GLU A 117 18.52 13.41 -6.80
N ILE A 118 19.65 12.77 -6.45
CA ILE A 118 20.61 13.32 -5.49
C ILE A 118 21.13 14.68 -5.97
N LYS A 119 21.46 14.81 -7.25
CA LYS A 119 21.95 16.07 -7.83
C LYS A 119 20.92 17.18 -7.76
N ASN A 120 19.65 16.87 -8.03
CA ASN A 120 18.57 17.85 -7.94
C ASN A 120 18.30 18.27 -6.50
N HIS A 121 18.33 17.33 -5.56
CA HIS A 121 18.24 17.61 -4.13
C HIS A 121 19.39 18.52 -3.66
N LEU A 122 20.64 18.19 -4.00
CA LEU A 122 21.81 19.01 -3.64
C LEU A 122 21.77 20.41 -4.27
N LYS A 123 21.23 20.54 -5.48
CA LYS A 123 21.04 21.85 -6.11
C LYS A 123 20.02 22.70 -5.36
N GLU A 124 18.90 22.11 -4.96
CA GLU A 124 17.85 22.78 -4.20
C GLU A 124 18.36 23.21 -2.82
N GLU A 125 19.05 22.32 -2.11
CA GLU A 125 19.70 22.65 -0.83
C GLU A 125 20.69 23.82 -0.99
N LYS A 126 21.53 23.76 -2.02
CA LYS A 126 22.51 24.81 -2.28
C LYS A 126 21.86 26.13 -2.70
N HIS A 127 20.77 26.08 -3.45
CA HIS A 127 19.98 27.25 -3.82
C HIS A 127 19.42 27.93 -2.56
N ASN A 128 18.74 27.16 -1.70
CA ASN A 128 18.20 27.65 -0.43
C ASN A 128 19.29 28.23 0.48
N GLN A 129 20.48 27.61 0.52
CA GLN A 129 21.61 28.14 1.28
C GLN A 129 22.07 29.51 0.76
N ILE A 130 22.27 29.64 -0.55
CA ILE A 130 22.72 30.90 -1.18
C ILE A 130 21.66 31.99 -1.01
N GLU A 131 20.37 31.68 -1.14
CA GLU A 131 19.30 32.65 -0.93
C GLU A 131 19.28 33.18 0.51
N ASN A 132 19.39 32.30 1.50
CA ASN A 132 19.47 32.70 2.91
C ASN A 132 20.71 33.55 3.20
N GLU A 133 21.86 33.25 2.59
CA GLU A 133 23.07 34.05 2.72
C GLU A 133 22.94 35.42 2.06
N LEU A 134 22.32 35.47 0.87
CA LEU A 134 22.06 36.71 0.14
C LEU A 134 21.12 37.60 0.94
N GLU A 135 20.02 37.05 1.47
CA GLU A 135 19.07 37.78 2.31
C GLU A 135 19.76 38.41 3.52
N LYS A 136 20.55 37.64 4.27
CA LYS A 136 21.33 38.16 5.41
C LYS A 136 22.26 39.28 4.99
N THR A 137 23.00 39.08 3.90
CA THR A 137 23.97 40.08 3.40
C THR A 137 23.26 41.37 2.96
N LEU A 138 22.07 41.26 2.36
CA LEU A 138 21.26 42.42 1.99
C LEU A 138 20.71 43.14 3.23
N LEU A 139 20.25 42.40 4.25
CA LEU A 139 19.79 42.98 5.52
C LEU A 139 20.92 43.69 6.27
N ASP A 140 22.13 43.11 6.31
CA ASP A 140 23.28 43.67 7.00
C ASP A 140 23.82 44.93 6.30
N ASN A 141 23.84 44.95 4.96
CA ASN A 141 24.35 46.08 4.19
C ASN A 141 23.33 47.20 3.99
N ALA A 142 22.04 46.88 4.04
CA ALA A 142 21.01 47.88 4.02
C ALA A 142 20.92 48.51 5.42
N ASN A 143 21.36 49.77 5.55
CA ASN A 143 21.23 50.57 6.77
C ASN A 143 19.75 50.85 7.12
N PHE A 144 19.02 49.82 7.54
CA PHE A 144 17.61 49.94 7.91
C PHE A 144 17.48 50.61 9.28
N THR A 145 16.69 51.68 9.34
CA THR A 145 16.20 52.23 10.60
C THR A 145 14.87 51.56 10.93
N ILE A 146 14.87 50.57 11.82
CA ILE A 146 13.67 49.83 12.21
C ILE A 146 12.88 50.63 13.26
N TYR A 147 11.70 51.14 12.89
CA TYR A 147 10.76 51.78 13.82
C TYR A 147 9.84 50.75 14.47
N ASP A 148 10.26 50.26 15.64
CA ASP A 148 9.65 49.16 16.39
C ASP A 148 8.14 49.37 16.69
N LYS A 149 7.71 50.62 16.92
CA LYS A 149 6.29 50.97 17.14
C LYS A 149 5.41 50.68 15.91
N THR A 150 5.95 50.81 14.71
CA THR A 150 5.24 50.55 13.45
C THR A 150 5.22 49.05 13.14
N LEU A 151 6.33 48.36 13.37
CA LEU A 151 6.45 46.91 13.14
C LEU A 151 5.49 46.10 14.03
N ARG A 152 5.41 46.43 15.33
CA ARG A 152 4.52 45.78 16.28
C ARG A 152 3.02 46.02 16.01
N LYS A 153 2.67 47.09 15.29
CA LYS A 153 1.28 47.37 14.88
C LYS A 153 0.86 46.48 13.71
N ILE A 154 1.77 46.22 12.77
CA ILE A 154 1.53 45.40 11.57
C ILE A 154 1.50 43.90 11.92
N LEU A 155 2.29 43.44 12.90
CA LEU A 155 2.36 42.02 13.31
C LEU A 155 1.25 41.59 14.31
N LYS A 156 0.41 42.54 14.78
CA LYS A 156 -0.68 42.27 15.74
C LYS A 156 -2.08 42.38 15.14
N GLU A 157 -2.19 42.69 13.85
CA GLU A 157 -3.38 42.45 13.01
C GLU A 157 -3.15 41.18 12.18
#